data_AF-A0A0C2CPN8-F1
#
_entry.id   AF-A0A0C2CPN8-F1
#
_cell.length_a   1.000
_cell.length_b   1.000
_cell.length_c   1.000
_cell.angle_alpha   90.00
_cell.angle_beta   90.00
_cell.angle_gamma   90.00
#
_symmetry.space_group_name_H-M   'P 1'
#
loop_
_entity.id
_entity.type
_entity.pdbx_description
1 polymer ?
#
loop_
_entity_poly.entity_id
_entity_poly.type
_entity_poly.pdbx_seq_one_letter_code
_entity_poly.pdbx_strand_id
1 'polypeptide(L)'
;MFALACAAEPADVSTTGPVSDCFGCACGPDLPCGEGLECISNVCSLIEETGDELPPSACGWNPIESWYDCGFQGADPGGEFPRECPAGLTADTPCPAALPFEGCCEDAGDVWYCQDGMVVATSC
;
A
#
# COMPACT_ATOMS: atom_id res chain seq x y z
N MET A 1 5.11 -2.67 -32.64
CA MET A 1 5.49 -2.02 -31.36
C MET A 1 4.37 -1.06 -31.01
N PHE A 2 3.43 -1.52 -30.19
CA PHE A 2 2.35 -0.70 -29.65
C PHE A 2 2.76 -0.32 -28.23
N ALA A 3 3.07 0.97 -28.01
CA ALA A 3 3.18 1.52 -26.67
C ALA A 3 1.75 1.73 -26.17
N LEU A 4 1.38 0.96 -25.14
CA LEU A 4 0.14 1.14 -24.41
C LEU A 4 0.29 2.43 -23.58
N ALA A 5 -0.36 3.49 -24.03
CA ALA A 5 -0.53 4.70 -23.24
C ALA A 5 -1.47 4.39 -22.07
N CYS A 6 -1.06 4.76 -20.86
CA CYS A 6 -1.90 4.68 -19.68
C CYS A 6 -3.09 5.63 -19.89
N ALA A 7 -4.26 5.06 -20.10
CA ALA A 7 -5.53 5.76 -20.01
C ALA A 7 -5.85 5.92 -18.52
N ALA A 8 -5.38 7.00 -17.92
CA ALA A 8 -5.96 7.53 -16.69
C ALA A 8 -7.14 8.42 -17.10
N GLU A 9 -8.29 8.17 -16.51
CA GLU A 9 -9.48 9.02 -16.56
C GLU A 9 -9.13 10.44 -16.03
N PRO A 10 -9.91 11.48 -16.35
CA PRO A 10 -9.48 12.87 -16.20
C PRO A 10 -9.50 13.31 -14.73
N ALA A 11 -8.44 13.02 -13.99
CA ALA A 11 -7.99 13.93 -12.96
C ALA A 11 -7.57 15.22 -13.66
N ASP A 12 -8.19 16.32 -13.25
CA ASP A 12 -7.97 17.69 -13.71
C ASP A 12 -6.46 17.98 -13.85
N VAL A 13 -5.94 17.71 -15.05
CA VAL A 13 -4.54 17.88 -15.37
C VAL A 13 -4.36 19.38 -15.61
N SER A 14 -4.12 20.11 -14.52
CA SER A 14 -3.59 21.45 -14.59
C SER A 14 -2.17 21.37 -15.14
N THR A 15 -2.09 21.30 -16.47
CA THR A 15 -0.89 21.32 -17.29
C THR A 15 -0.21 22.68 -17.19
N THR A 16 0.56 22.95 -16.13
CA THR A 16 1.72 23.88 -16.15
C THR A 16 2.48 23.88 -14.81
N GLY A 17 2.98 22.72 -14.40
CA GLY A 17 3.98 22.61 -13.33
C GLY A 17 5.15 21.73 -13.80
N PRO A 18 6.39 21.95 -13.33
CA PRO A 18 7.42 20.93 -13.43
C PRO A 18 6.87 19.63 -12.84
N VAL A 19 7.31 18.49 -13.37
CA VAL A 19 6.89 17.10 -13.08
C VAL A 19 7.12 16.65 -11.62
N SER A 20 7.01 17.56 -10.66
CA SER A 20 7.68 17.50 -9.37
C SER A 20 7.09 16.51 -8.36
N ASP A 21 5.94 15.88 -8.58
CA ASP A 21 5.28 15.10 -7.52
C ASP A 21 4.44 13.91 -8.05
N CYS A 22 4.92 13.21 -9.07
CA CYS A 22 4.17 12.10 -9.69
C CYS A 22 4.51 10.75 -9.01
N PHE A 23 3.91 10.48 -7.84
CA PHE A 23 4.01 9.18 -7.16
C PHE A 23 3.26 8.08 -7.95
N GLY A 24 3.87 6.91 -8.13
CA GLY A 24 3.28 5.81 -8.91
C GLY A 24 3.40 5.97 -10.43
N CYS A 25 4.08 7.02 -10.92
CA CYS A 25 4.22 7.29 -12.35
C CYS A 25 5.41 6.57 -12.95
N ALA A 26 5.33 6.27 -14.25
CA ALA A 26 6.43 5.64 -14.96
C ALA A 26 7.66 6.56 -14.99
N CYS A 27 8.83 6.00 -14.66
CA CYS A 27 10.10 6.72 -14.61
C CYS A 27 11.16 6.05 -15.47
N GLY A 28 12.18 6.81 -15.85
CA GLY A 28 13.26 6.33 -16.71
C GLY A 28 14.36 7.37 -16.91
N PRO A 29 15.37 7.10 -17.75
CA PRO A 29 16.50 8.00 -17.98
C PRO A 29 16.07 9.39 -18.51
N ASP A 30 14.92 9.45 -19.20
CA ASP A 30 14.35 10.67 -19.76
C ASP A 30 13.19 11.25 -18.92
N LEU A 31 12.76 10.53 -17.86
CA LEU A 31 11.70 10.95 -16.94
C LEU A 31 12.18 10.75 -15.49
N PRO A 32 12.88 11.73 -14.90
CA PRO A 32 13.24 11.68 -13.50
C PRO A 32 12.00 11.84 -12.62
N CYS A 33 12.05 11.22 -11.45
CA CYS A 33 11.04 11.41 -10.42
C CYS A 33 11.17 12.77 -9.76
N GLY A 34 10.09 13.18 -9.08
CA GLY A 34 10.03 14.39 -8.26
C GLY A 34 11.05 14.42 -7.11
N GLU A 35 11.20 15.56 -6.45
CA GLU A 35 12.06 15.66 -5.27
C GLU A 35 11.57 14.68 -4.17
N GLY A 36 12.47 13.89 -3.60
CA GLY A 36 12.12 12.88 -2.60
C GLY A 36 11.53 11.57 -3.14
N LEU A 37 11.58 11.36 -4.46
CA LEU A 37 11.16 10.12 -5.12
C LEU A 37 12.32 9.50 -5.90
N GLU A 38 12.44 8.17 -5.84
CA GLU A 38 13.39 7.37 -6.63
C GLU A 38 12.67 6.50 -7.66
N CYS A 39 13.37 6.26 -8.76
CA CYS A 39 12.87 5.41 -9.84
C CYS A 39 13.15 3.94 -9.52
N ILE A 40 12.17 3.25 -8.96
CA ILE A 40 12.28 1.83 -8.57
C ILE A 40 11.41 1.01 -9.52
N SER A 41 12.01 0.08 -10.26
CA SER A 41 11.30 -0.78 -11.22
C SER A 41 10.52 -0.01 -12.30
N ASN A 42 11.06 1.12 -12.77
CA ASN A 42 10.40 2.06 -13.70
C ASN A 42 9.14 2.74 -13.14
N VAL A 43 9.00 2.81 -11.81
CA VAL A 43 7.94 3.57 -11.13
C VAL A 43 8.55 4.52 -10.10
N CYS A 44 8.07 5.76 -10.05
CA CYS A 44 8.45 6.71 -9.01
C CYS A 44 7.85 6.30 -7.66
N SER A 45 8.72 5.97 -6.72
CA SER A 45 8.37 5.64 -5.34
C SER A 45 9.17 6.52 -4.40
N LEU A 46 8.74 6.66 -3.14
CA LEU A 46 9.53 7.35 -2.13
C LEU A 46 10.86 6.61 -1.93
N ILE A 47 11.94 7.40 -1.82
CA ILE A 47 13.25 6.91 -1.41
C ILE A 47 13.04 6.37 0.01
N GLU A 48 13.10 5.06 0.19
CA GLU A 48 13.23 4.51 1.53
C GLU A 48 14.59 5.03 2.04
N GLU A 49 14.58 6.01 2.94
CA GLU A 49 15.81 6.42 3.63
C GLU A 49 16.37 5.16 4.29
N THR A 50 17.40 4.61 3.67
CA THR A 50 18.10 3.43 4.13
C THR A 50 18.62 3.70 5.55
N GLY A 51 18.04 3.07 6.57
CA GLY A 51 18.75 2.85 7.83
C GLY A 51 18.03 3.03 9.17
N ASP A 52 16.74 3.28 9.23
CA ASP A 52 15.95 3.07 10.45
C ASP A 52 14.92 1.98 10.14
N GLU A 53 14.73 1.03 11.05
CA GLU A 53 13.65 0.04 11.01
C GLU A 53 12.42 0.65 10.32
N LEU A 54 12.06 0.18 9.12
CA LEU A 54 10.68 0.36 8.65
C LEU A 54 9.84 -0.02 9.85
N PRO A 55 8.95 0.86 10.38
CA PRO A 55 8.18 0.51 11.55
C PRO A 55 7.62 -0.88 11.26
N PRO A 56 7.97 -1.91 12.07
CA PRO A 56 7.74 -3.29 11.69
C PRO A 56 6.27 -3.58 11.34
N SER A 57 5.39 -2.66 11.72
CA SER A 57 3.95 -2.74 11.71
C SER A 57 3.35 -1.69 10.78
N ALA A 58 3.00 -2.09 9.55
CA ALA A 58 1.93 -1.45 8.81
C ALA A 58 1.31 -2.49 7.88
N CYS A 59 0.06 -2.85 8.19
CA CYS A 59 -0.84 -3.46 7.22
C CYS A 59 -0.84 -2.62 5.93
N GLY A 60 -0.16 -3.09 4.88
CA GLY A 60 -0.03 -2.33 3.64
C GLY A 60 -0.34 -3.15 2.40
N TRP A 61 -0.72 -2.46 1.34
CA TRP A 61 -1.12 -3.10 0.10
C TRP A 61 0.09 -3.72 -0.61
N ASN A 62 0.02 -5.00 -0.89
CA ASN A 62 0.93 -5.71 -1.77
C ASN A 62 0.37 -5.64 -3.22
N PRO A 63 0.95 -4.81 -4.11
CA PRO A 63 0.44 -4.66 -5.47
C PRO A 63 0.69 -5.90 -6.35
N ILE A 64 1.56 -6.84 -5.93
CA ILE A 64 1.88 -8.05 -6.67
C ILE A 64 0.76 -9.09 -6.48
N GLU A 65 0.40 -9.34 -5.21
CA GLU A 65 -0.64 -10.31 -4.85
C GLU A 65 -2.05 -9.69 -4.84
N SER A 66 -2.15 -8.36 -4.98
CA SER A 66 -3.40 -7.60 -4.85
C SER A 66 -4.11 -7.88 -3.53
N TRP A 67 -3.34 -7.86 -2.44
CA TRP A 67 -3.77 -8.21 -1.10
C TRP A 67 -3.00 -7.40 -0.04
N TYR A 68 -3.51 -7.28 1.18
CA TYR A 68 -2.78 -6.62 2.28
C TYR A 68 -1.89 -7.58 3.05
N ASP A 69 -0.64 -7.22 3.26
CA ASP A 69 0.33 -8.10 3.90
C ASP A 69 1.32 -7.31 4.78
N CYS A 70 1.97 -8.02 5.71
CA CYS A 70 3.02 -7.48 6.56
C CYS A 70 4.19 -6.94 5.71
N GLY A 71 4.75 -5.80 6.12
CA GLY A 71 5.98 -5.26 5.53
C GLY A 71 5.79 -4.60 4.16
N PHE A 72 4.55 -4.43 3.71
CA PHE A 72 4.23 -3.61 2.55
C PHE A 72 3.76 -2.21 2.98
N GLN A 73 4.01 -1.22 2.13
CA GLN A 73 3.54 0.17 2.33
C GLN A 73 2.75 0.67 1.11
N GLY A 74 2.29 -0.24 0.25
CA GLY A 74 1.50 0.17 -0.90
C GLY A 74 0.28 0.96 -0.44
N ALA A 75 0.02 2.06 -1.14
CA ALA A 75 -1.19 2.83 -0.92
C ALA A 75 -2.40 1.95 -1.21
N ASP A 76 -3.30 1.84 -0.23
CA ASP A 76 -4.58 1.18 -0.42
C ASP A 76 -5.31 1.83 -1.63
N PRO A 77 -5.61 1.08 -2.69
CA PRO A 77 -6.32 1.62 -3.85
C PRO A 77 -7.75 2.10 -3.51
N GLY A 78 -8.37 1.60 -2.45
CA GLY A 78 -9.66 2.01 -1.90
C GLY A 78 -9.60 3.04 -0.77
N GLY A 79 -8.43 3.29 -0.17
CA GLY A 79 -8.23 4.24 0.94
C GLY A 79 -9.00 3.95 2.25
N GLU A 80 -9.43 2.70 2.46
CA GLU A 80 -10.14 2.20 3.63
C GLU A 80 -9.20 1.57 4.69
N PHE A 81 -7.98 1.16 4.32
CA PHE A 81 -7.00 0.47 5.16
C PHE A 81 -5.68 1.26 5.33
N PRO A 82 -4.95 1.07 6.45
CA PRO A 82 -5.30 0.23 7.60
C PRO A 82 -6.45 0.84 8.41
N ARG A 83 -7.39 -0.02 8.82
CA ARG A 83 -8.54 0.37 9.64
C ARG A 83 -8.26 0.11 11.12
N GLU A 84 -9.04 0.74 12.00
CA GLU A 84 -8.98 0.46 13.43
C GLU A 84 -9.44 -0.98 13.73
N CYS A 85 -8.66 -1.70 14.55
CA CYS A 85 -9.02 -3.06 14.92
C CYS A 85 -10.23 -3.09 15.85
N PRO A 86 -11.21 -3.99 15.60
CA PRO A 86 -12.25 -4.26 16.59
C PRO A 86 -11.63 -4.78 17.89
N ALA A 87 -12.16 -4.34 19.04
CA ALA A 87 -11.68 -4.81 20.33
C ALA A 87 -11.94 -6.31 20.53
N GLY A 88 -11.01 -6.98 21.22
CA GLY A 88 -11.15 -8.39 21.59
C GLY A 88 -10.90 -9.37 20.45
N LEU A 89 -10.07 -9.00 19.47
CA LEU A 89 -9.56 -9.96 18.50
C LEU A 89 -8.74 -11.04 19.21
N THR A 90 -8.96 -12.28 18.79
CA THR A 90 -8.23 -13.44 19.29
C THR A 90 -8.02 -14.37 18.12
N ALA A 91 -6.78 -14.81 17.91
CA ALA A 91 -6.45 -15.71 16.82
C ALA A 91 -7.27 -17.02 16.94
N ASP A 92 -7.55 -17.65 15.81
CA ASP A 92 -8.31 -18.91 15.74
C ASP A 92 -9.75 -18.80 16.27
N THR A 93 -10.33 -17.60 16.29
CA THR A 93 -11.75 -17.38 16.62
C THR A 93 -12.55 -16.97 15.38
N PRO A 94 -13.89 -17.15 15.37
CA PRO A 94 -14.71 -16.70 14.26
C PRO A 94 -14.57 -15.20 14.00
N CYS A 95 -14.47 -14.79 12.74
CA CYS A 95 -14.31 -13.38 12.39
C CYS A 95 -15.48 -12.52 12.88
N PRO A 96 -15.21 -11.41 13.57
CA PRO A 96 -16.25 -10.43 13.85
C PRO A 96 -16.67 -9.75 12.54
N ALA A 97 -17.91 -9.29 12.46
CA ALA A 97 -18.42 -8.58 11.27
C ALA A 97 -17.63 -7.30 10.92
N ALA A 98 -16.85 -6.79 11.87
CA ALA A 98 -16.01 -5.61 11.70
C ALA A 98 -14.58 -5.92 11.19
N LEU A 99 -14.20 -7.20 11.06
CA LEU A 99 -12.91 -7.60 10.47
C LEU A 99 -13.18 -8.18 9.08
N PRO A 100 -12.98 -7.39 8.00
CA PRO A 100 -13.21 -7.86 6.65
C PRO A 100 -12.15 -8.89 6.23
N PHE A 101 -12.46 -9.62 5.16
CA PHE A 101 -11.47 -10.46 4.47
C PHE A 101 -10.41 -9.58 3.80
N GLU A 102 -10.87 -8.57 3.04
CA GLU A 102 -10.05 -7.79 2.09
C GLU A 102 -9.12 -6.75 2.71
N GLY A 103 -8.93 -6.73 4.03
CA GLY A 103 -7.87 -5.91 4.58
C GLY A 103 -7.63 -6.12 6.05
N CYS A 104 -6.50 -5.57 6.48
CA CYS A 104 -6.01 -5.78 7.82
C CYS A 104 -6.17 -4.55 8.71
N CYS A 105 -6.10 -4.83 10.00
CA CYS A 105 -6.00 -3.82 11.03
C CYS A 105 -4.76 -4.12 11.88
N GLU A 106 -4.22 -3.10 12.51
CA GLU A 106 -3.05 -3.22 13.38
C GLU A 106 -3.47 -3.00 14.83
N ASP A 107 -3.14 -3.95 15.70
CA ASP A 107 -3.29 -3.80 17.15
C ASP A 107 -2.08 -4.42 17.84
N ALA A 108 -1.45 -3.64 18.72
CA ALA A 108 -0.29 -4.06 19.50
C ALA A 108 0.92 -4.60 18.69
N GLY A 109 1.06 -4.20 17.42
CA GLY A 109 2.15 -4.66 16.53
C GLY A 109 1.82 -5.93 15.74
N ASP A 110 0.66 -6.56 16.00
CA ASP A 110 0.18 -7.66 15.18
C ASP A 110 -0.78 -7.13 14.11
N VAL A 111 -0.69 -7.72 12.92
CA VAL A 111 -1.62 -7.48 11.81
C VAL A 111 -2.70 -8.56 11.84
N TRP A 112 -3.94 -8.12 11.93
CA TRP A 112 -5.11 -8.97 12.06
C TRP A 112 -5.95 -8.92 10.79
N TYR A 113 -6.37 -10.07 10.30
CA TYR A 113 -7.26 -10.20 9.14
C TYR A 113 -8.17 -11.42 9.28
N CYS A 114 -9.27 -11.42 8.54
CA CYS A 114 -10.16 -12.57 8.47
C CYS A 114 -9.74 -13.46 7.30
N GLN A 115 -9.49 -14.75 7.54
CA GLN A 115 -9.21 -15.73 6.50
C GLN A 115 -10.06 -16.98 6.74
N ASP A 116 -10.76 -17.45 5.70
CA ASP A 116 -11.63 -18.64 5.79
C ASP A 116 -12.66 -18.59 6.95
N GLY A 117 -13.10 -17.38 7.34
CA GLY A 117 -14.04 -17.16 8.44
C GLY A 117 -13.42 -17.20 9.84
N MET A 118 -12.09 -17.27 9.93
CA MET A 118 -11.32 -17.28 11.17
C MET A 118 -10.38 -16.07 11.25
N VAL A 119 -10.23 -15.52 12.45
CA VAL A 119 -9.28 -14.44 12.76
C VAL A 119 -7.86 -15.01 12.71
N VAL A 120 -7.02 -14.42 11.89
CA VAL A 120 -5.59 -14.73 11.80
C VAL A 120 -4.82 -13.50 12.26
N ALA A 121 -3.83 -13.72 13.13
CA ALA A 121 -2.86 -12.72 13.54
C ALA A 121 -1.53 -13.07 12.89
N THR A 122 -0.86 -12.09 12.31
CA THR A 122 0.51 -12.22 11.83
C THR A 122 1.34 -11.12 12.49
N SER A 123 2.36 -11.53 13.23
CA SER A 123 3.31 -10.59 13.81
C SER A 123 4.19 -10.04 12.70
N CYS A 124 4.15 -8.72 12.56
CA CYS A 124 5.15 -7.96 11.85
C CYS A 124 6.02 -7.26 12.93
#